data_AF-A0A2K0TG12-F1
#
_entry.id   AF-A0A2K0TG12-F1
#
_cell.length_a   1.000
_cell.length_b   1.000
_cell.length_c   1.000
_cell.angle_alpha   90.00
_cell.angle_beta   90.00
_cell.angle_gamma   90.00
#
_symmetry.space_group_name_H-M   'P 1'
#
loop_
_entity.id
_entity.type
_entity.pdbx_description
1 polymer ?
#
loop_
_entity_poly.entity_id
_entity_poly.type
_entity_poly.pdbx_seq_one_letter_code
_entity_poly.pdbx_strand_id
1 'polypeptide(L)'
;MTTLTPPGSRLRRGGILYGQMYGLTKEIIDAARTFPFQNPDLRHLALDTELRNGVHHICGKARSANNITERAYLASKRRCHYGFADSKRRSFGVREEYRIS
;
A
#
# COMPACT_ATOMS: atom_id res chain seq x y z
N MET A 1 -11.24 5.30 9.84
CA MET A 1 -12.64 5.75 10.05
C MET A 1 -12.76 6.29 11.46
N THR A 2 -13.29 7.50 11.64
CA THR A 2 -13.49 8.09 12.97
C THR A 2 -14.98 8.14 13.28
N THR A 3 -15.38 7.65 14.45
CA THR A 3 -16.78 7.60 14.89
C THR A 3 -16.91 8.34 16.20
N LEU A 4 -17.79 9.33 16.24
CA LEU A 4 -18.12 10.06 17.48
C LEU A 4 -19.03 9.20 18.36
N THR A 5 -18.75 9.20 19.66
CA THR A 5 -19.59 8.49 20.62
C THR A 5 -20.84 9.32 20.93
N PRO A 6 -22.06 8.80 20.73
CA PRO A 6 -23.29 9.56 20.98
C PRO A 6 -23.40 10.01 22.45
N PRO A 7 -23.86 11.25 22.73
CA PRO A 7 -23.91 11.82 24.08
C PRO A 7 -24.63 10.96 25.13
N GLY A 8 -25.74 10.32 24.76
CA GLY A 8 -26.55 9.50 25.68
C GLY A 8 -26.10 8.03 25.81
N SER A 9 -25.07 7.61 25.07
CA SER A 9 -24.63 6.22 25.05
C SER A 9 -23.90 5.81 26.33
N ARG A 10 -23.89 4.50 26.62
CA ARG A 10 -23.10 3.93 27.73
C ARG A 10 -21.60 4.25 27.59
N LEU A 11 -21.08 4.21 26.36
CA LEU A 11 -19.68 4.51 26.06
C LEU A 11 -19.33 5.97 26.41
N ARG A 12 -20.20 6.93 26.10
CA ARG A 12 -19.99 8.34 26.47
C ARG A 12 -20.05 8.55 27.97
N ARG A 13 -20.99 7.89 28.67
CA ARG A 13 -21.04 7.89 30.14
C ARG A 13 -19.78 7.29 30.78
N GLY A 14 -19.13 6.36 30.10
CA GLY A 14 -17.83 5.80 30.47
C GLY A 14 -16.62 6.64 30.03
N GLY A 15 -16.81 7.89 29.59
CA GLY A 15 -15.74 8.82 29.23
C GLY A 15 -15.24 8.74 27.79
N ILE A 16 -15.69 7.78 26.97
CA ILE A 16 -15.22 7.63 25.59
C ILE A 16 -15.86 8.69 24.70
N LEU A 17 -15.07 9.65 24.21
CA LEU A 17 -15.53 10.77 23.39
C LEU A 17 -15.69 10.40 21.91
N TYR A 18 -14.69 9.71 21.36
CA TYR A 18 -14.70 9.19 20.00
C TYR A 18 -13.73 8.01 19.87
N GLY A 19 -13.97 7.18 18.86
CA GLY A 19 -13.09 6.08 18.46
C GLY A 19 -12.58 6.27 17.04
N GLN A 20 -11.32 5.94 16.80
CA GLN A 20 -10.69 5.93 15.48
C GLN A 20 -10.21 4.52 15.16
N MET A 21 -10.76 3.97 14.07
CA MET A 21 -10.43 2.64 13.54
C MET A 21 -9.51 2.82 12.33
N TYR A 22 -8.33 2.21 12.36
CA TYR A 22 -7.37 2.25 11.24
C TYR A 22 -7.52 1.06 10.27
N GLY A 23 -8.62 0.32 10.32
CA GLY A 23 -8.84 -0.81 9.43
C GLY A 23 -9.53 -0.40 8.13
N LEU A 24 -8.78 -0.12 7.07
CA LEU A 24 -9.40 0.00 5.73
C LEU A 24 -8.64 -0.66 4.58
N THR A 25 -7.30 -0.78 4.59
CA THR A 25 -6.55 -1.58 3.58
C THR A 25 -5.09 -1.78 3.96
N LYS A 26 -4.49 -0.76 4.60
CA LYS A 26 -3.07 -0.72 4.96
C LYS A 26 -2.61 -1.96 5.74
N GLU A 27 -3.44 -2.45 6.65
CA GLU A 27 -3.14 -3.63 7.49
C GLU A 27 -2.93 -4.90 6.67
N ILE A 28 -3.67 -5.09 5.57
CA ILE A 28 -3.50 -6.25 4.68
C ILE A 28 -2.13 -6.19 4.00
N ILE A 29 -1.74 -5.01 3.52
CA ILE A 29 -0.45 -4.80 2.83
C ILE A 29 0.71 -4.94 3.82
N ASP A 30 0.60 -4.30 4.99
CA ASP A 30 1.63 -4.33 6.03
C ASP A 30 1.81 -5.74 6.61
N ALA A 31 0.71 -6.45 6.94
CA ALA A 31 0.76 -7.80 7.48
C ALA A 31 1.31 -8.81 6.48
N ALA A 32 0.99 -8.65 5.19
CA ALA A 32 1.56 -9.49 4.14
C ALA A 32 3.03 -9.15 3.85
N ARG A 33 3.58 -8.03 4.37
CA ARG A 33 4.91 -7.47 4.04
C ARG A 33 5.20 -7.43 2.53
N THR A 34 4.16 -7.43 1.71
CA THR A 34 4.24 -7.57 0.26
C THR A 34 4.09 -6.19 -0.37
N PHE A 35 5.06 -5.33 -0.10
CA PHE A 35 5.05 -3.96 -0.62
C PHE A 35 5.23 -3.99 -2.14
N PRO A 36 4.26 -3.45 -2.92
CA PRO A 36 4.40 -3.38 -4.36
C PRO A 36 5.53 -2.41 -4.76
N PHE A 37 6.05 -2.63 -5.97
CA PHE A 37 6.85 -1.66 -6.70
C PHE A 37 8.13 -1.17 -6.00
N GLN A 38 8.72 -1.99 -5.14
CA GLN A 38 9.97 -1.66 -4.44
C GLN A 38 11.22 -1.62 -5.34
N ASN A 39 11.14 -2.15 -6.57
CA ASN A 39 12.26 -2.07 -7.49
C ASN A 39 12.41 -0.62 -7.99
N PRO A 40 13.52 0.09 -7.66
CA PRO A 40 13.71 1.48 -8.05
C PRO A 40 13.76 1.67 -9.56
N ASP A 41 14.10 0.62 -10.33
CA ASP A 41 14.16 0.69 -11.78
C ASP A 41 12.76 0.80 -12.42
N LEU A 42 11.69 0.51 -11.68
CA LEU A 42 10.32 0.63 -12.18
C LEU A 42 9.96 2.06 -12.58
N ARG A 43 10.57 3.08 -11.95
CA ARG A 43 10.37 4.49 -12.34
C ARG A 43 10.74 4.75 -13.78
N HIS A 44 11.66 3.97 -14.34
CA HIS A 44 12.04 4.12 -15.74
C HIS A 44 10.87 3.76 -16.66
N LEU A 45 9.96 2.84 -16.28
CA LEU A 45 8.77 2.50 -17.08
C LEU A 45 7.84 3.69 -17.35
N ALA A 46 7.88 4.73 -16.51
CA ALA A 46 7.08 5.93 -16.68
C ALA A 46 7.71 6.99 -17.59
N LEU A 47 8.98 6.80 -17.98
CA LEU A 47 9.66 7.72 -18.89
C LEU A 47 9.22 7.46 -20.33
N ASP A 48 9.07 8.55 -21.08
CA ASP A 48 8.84 8.48 -22.51
C ASP A 48 9.98 7.74 -23.23
N THR A 49 9.66 7.09 -24.34
CA THR A 49 10.61 6.26 -25.09
C THR A 49 11.73 7.11 -25.69
N GLU A 50 11.44 8.32 -26.16
CA GLU A 50 12.46 9.23 -26.71
C GLU A 50 13.41 9.72 -25.61
N LEU A 51 12.86 10.08 -24.45
CA LEU A 51 13.66 10.49 -23.29
C LEU A 51 14.58 9.36 -22.82
N ARG A 52 14.07 8.13 -22.79
CA ARG A 52 14.89 6.95 -22.46
C ARG A 52 16.01 6.73 -23.45
N ASN A 53 15.71 6.79 -24.75
CA ASN A 53 16.72 6.61 -25.79
C ASN A 53 17.78 7.71 -25.74
N GLY A 54 17.39 8.96 -25.46
CA GLY A 54 18.31 10.07 -25.24
C GLY A 54 19.23 9.84 -24.04
N VAL A 55 18.68 9.43 -22.88
CA VAL A 55 19.48 9.10 -21.69
C VAL A 55 20.43 7.93 -21.96
N HIS A 56 19.98 6.90 -22.68
CA HIS A 56 20.82 5.78 -23.11
C HIS A 56 21.96 6.21 -24.04
N HIS A 57 21.70 7.15 -24.94
CA HIS A 57 22.69 7.67 -25.87
C HIS A 57 23.78 8.47 -25.14
N ILE A 58 23.39 9.28 -24.15
CA ILE A 58 24.31 10.14 -23.39
C ILE A 58 25.07 9.36 -22.30
N CYS A 59 24.37 8.52 -21.52
CA CYS A 59 24.92 7.85 -20.35
C CYS A 59 25.39 6.41 -20.62
N GLY A 60 25.19 5.89 -21.84
CA GLY A 60 25.48 4.50 -22.18
C GLY A 60 24.36 3.52 -21.81
N LYS A 61 24.64 2.21 -21.92
CA LYS A 61 23.63 1.15 -21.74
C LYS A 61 23.05 1.17 -20.32
N ALA A 62 21.73 1.21 -20.17
CA ALA A 62 21.11 1.20 -18.84
C ALA A 62 21.36 -0.13 -18.12
N ARG A 63 21.39 -0.03 -16.79
CA ARG A 63 21.72 -1.13 -15.88
C ARG A 63 20.72 -2.28 -15.88
N SER A 64 19.48 -2.04 -16.33
CA SER A 64 18.42 -3.05 -16.43
C SER A 64 17.80 -3.05 -17.83
N ALA A 65 17.63 -4.24 -18.41
CA ALA A 65 16.94 -4.40 -19.68
C ALA A 65 15.43 -4.16 -19.48
N ASN A 66 14.80 -3.38 -20.36
CA ASN A 66 13.39 -2.96 -20.23
C ASN A 66 12.43 -4.14 -20.03
N ASN A 67 12.69 -5.27 -20.70
CA ASN A 67 11.92 -6.50 -20.55
C ASN A 67 11.99 -7.09 -19.13
N ILE A 68 13.13 -6.98 -18.44
CA ILE A 68 13.29 -7.43 -17.05
C ILE A 68 12.49 -6.52 -16.12
N THR A 69 12.58 -5.20 -16.32
CA THR A 69 11.84 -4.21 -15.52
C THR A 69 10.32 -4.37 -15.70
N GLU A 70 9.85 -4.61 -16.92
CA GLU A 70 8.43 -4.87 -17.20
C GLU A 70 7.95 -6.18 -16.57
N ARG A 71 8.73 -7.26 -16.67
CA ARG A 71 8.43 -8.52 -15.98
C ARG A 71 8.37 -8.33 -14.47
N ALA A 72 9.28 -7.56 -13.89
CA ALA A 72 9.27 -7.23 -12.47
C ALA A 72 8.01 -6.45 -12.06
N TYR A 73 7.56 -5.51 -12.91
CA TYR A 73 6.30 -4.79 -12.70
C TYR A 73 5.09 -5.71 -12.68
N LEU A 74 4.94 -6.56 -13.71
CA LEU A 74 3.84 -7.52 -13.82
C LEU A 74 3.86 -8.53 -12.66
N ALA A 75 5.03 -9.02 -12.27
CA ALA A 75 5.19 -9.91 -11.13
C ALA A 75 4.77 -9.21 -9.82
N SER A 76 5.13 -7.93 -9.64
CA SER A 76 4.69 -7.13 -8.49
C SER A 76 3.16 -7.00 -8.45
N LYS A 77 2.51 -6.72 -9.59
CA LYS A 77 1.04 -6.68 -9.66
C LYS A 77 0.40 -8.00 -9.25
N ARG A 78 0.90 -9.12 -9.79
CA ARG A 78 0.39 -10.46 -9.46
C ARG A 78 0.54 -10.78 -7.98
N ARG A 79 1.70 -10.52 -7.37
CA ARG A 79 1.91 -10.74 -5.93
C ARG A 79 0.93 -9.96 -5.08
N CYS A 80 0.68 -8.69 -5.39
CA CYS A 80 -0.31 -7.90 -4.66
C CYS A 80 -1.73 -8.43 -4.88
N HIS A 81 -2.09 -8.80 -6.11
CA HIS A 81 -3.40 -9.38 -6.39
C HIS A 81 -3.65 -10.64 -5.56
N TYR A 82 -2.71 -11.59 -5.56
CA TYR A 82 -2.83 -12.81 -4.77
C TYR A 82 -2.79 -12.52 -3.27
N GLY A 83 -1.92 -11.62 -2.81
CA GLY A 83 -1.88 -11.18 -1.42
C GLY A 83 -3.23 -10.63 -0.95
N PHE A 84 -3.91 -9.81 -1.75
CA PHE A 84 -5.25 -9.33 -1.44
C PHE A 84 -6.29 -10.43 -1.48
N ALA A 85 -6.27 -11.29 -2.50
CA ALA A 85 -7.23 -12.38 -2.66
C ALA A 85 -7.17 -13.36 -1.48
N ASP A 86 -5.97 -13.79 -1.10
CA ASP A 86 -5.74 -14.71 0.02
C ASP A 86 -6.10 -14.08 1.37
N SER A 87 -6.00 -12.76 1.47
CA SER A 87 -6.32 -12.00 2.67
C SER A 87 -7.82 -11.81 2.89
N LYS A 88 -8.68 -12.04 1.88
CA LYS A 88 -10.15 -11.89 2.01
C LYS A 88 -10.76 -12.79 3.08
N ARG A 89 -10.12 -13.92 3.41
CA ARG A 89 -10.59 -14.88 4.43
C ARG A 89 -9.77 -14.84 5.72
N ARG A 90 -8.94 -13.81 5.89
CA ARG A 90 -8.09 -13.63 7.07
C ARG A 90 -8.59 -12.46 7.89
N SER A 91 -8.46 -12.58 9.21
CA SER A 91 -8.60 -11.44 10.12
C SER A 91 -7.21 -10.87 10.39
N PHE A 92 -7.08 -9.55 10.32
CA PHE A 92 -5.88 -8.82 10.67
C PHE A 92 -6.17 -8.01 11.92
N GLY A 93 -5.17 -7.83 12.78
CA GLY A 93 -5.30 -6.96 13.93
C GLY A 93 -5.57 -5.54 13.46
N VAL A 94 -6.75 -5.02 13.81
CA VAL A 94 -7.11 -3.63 13.56
C VAL A 94 -6.61 -2.78 14.71
N ARG A 95 -5.94 -1.66 14.40
CA ARG A 95 -5.64 -0.67 15.44
C ARG A 95 -6.88 0.18 15.70
N GLU A 96 -7.32 0.19 16.96
CA GLU A 96 -8.39 1.04 17.44
C GLU A 96 -7.85 1.98 18.53
N GLU A 97 -8.14 3.27 18.38
CA GLU A 97 -7.77 4.30 19.35
C GLU A 97 -9.03 4.96 19.89
N TYR A 98 -9.08 5.20 21.20
CA TYR A 98 -10.20 5.86 21.85
C TYR A 98 -9.71 7.11 22.58
N ARG A 99 -10.42 8.23 22.37
CA ARG A 99 -10.23 9.42 23.19
C ARG A 99 -11.13 9.34 24.41
N ILE A 100 -10.54 9.49 25.58
CA ILE A 100 -11.24 9.42 26.88
C ILE A 100 -11.15 10.79 27.58
N SER A 101 -12.18 11.19 28.33
CA SER A 101 -12.21 12.38 29.19
C SER A 101 -12.10 12.05 30.66
#